data_AF-A0A7K4GNC6-F1
#
_entry.id   AF-A0A7K4GNC6-F1
#
_cell.length_a   1.000
_cell.length_b   1.000
_cell.length_c   1.000
_cell.angle_alpha   90.00
_cell.angle_beta   90.00
_cell.angle_gamma   90.00
#
_symmetry.space_group_name_H-M   'P 1'
#
loop_
_entity.id
_entity.type
_entity.pdbx_description
1 polymer ?
#
loop_
_entity_poly.entity_id
_entity_poly.type
_entity_poly.pdbx_seq_one_letter_code
_entity_poly.pdbx_strand_id
1 'polypeptide(L)'
;MKQEICVGVVCFARKTFDYKAAEEIYGKIKKDLKQIEQVQWEIIEELVIEVDDAQKAAHKLASNEIDALICISGTFALGHLILELNKIIKKPILLWGLEELPYDGGKIRLNSVCGINLNTSNLYKAGVKNYQVVIGNKIDEEWLNAIRILKAFSTNRIGIIGYRAKGFFNLDVDELDLYKQLGVLIDHFELDEVYNFEINEDLVNERVQQIKSLFEVSNITEQQVLKVAELTVKLEGFINEHQLGTLAVRCWPEFAGSFGISPCAAMSILQSEGKILTCEGDILGSLSMLAHKAIGGETPFLADFSQVDLKDNFGLLWHCGVAACNLWDEKCVRSLDDYFAGGKGVTADFVMKSGELSMLRIDYAPGEYRIFLQKGRGIPMDKDLKGTYVKVTFEDNIRDVLDKVIQNGIAHHISVVYGEYIKPLEIFAKLQGWKVIK
;
A
#
# COMPACT_ATOMS: atom_id res chain seq x y z
N MET A 1 4.19 -9.94 4.50
CA MET A 1 3.41 -9.90 5.76
C MET A 1 2.68 -8.57 5.84
N LYS A 2 1.44 -8.56 6.36
CA LYS A 2 0.66 -7.33 6.55
C LYS A 2 1.28 -6.43 7.63
N GLN A 3 1.16 -5.11 7.49
CA GLN A 3 1.62 -4.12 8.47
C GLN A 3 0.80 -4.25 9.76
N GLU A 4 1.44 -4.50 10.90
CA GLU A 4 0.78 -4.59 12.20
C GLU A 4 0.12 -3.25 12.61
N ILE A 5 -1.05 -3.33 13.25
CA ILE A 5 -1.85 -2.17 13.72
C ILE A 5 -2.40 -2.41 15.12
N CYS A 6 -2.61 -1.33 15.88
CA CYS A 6 -3.30 -1.34 17.16
C CYS A 6 -4.70 -0.73 17.02
N VAL A 7 -5.76 -1.46 17.40
CA VAL A 7 -7.15 -1.04 17.18
C VAL A 7 -7.93 -1.04 18.49
N GLY A 8 -8.52 0.11 18.81
CA GLY A 8 -9.41 0.27 19.95
C GLY A 8 -10.82 -0.24 19.64
N VAL A 9 -11.49 -0.86 20.62
CA VAL A 9 -12.86 -1.38 20.45
C VAL A 9 -13.74 -0.97 21.62
N VAL A 10 -14.90 -0.41 21.29
CA VAL A 10 -15.98 -0.10 22.24
C VAL A 10 -17.31 -0.67 21.74
N CYS A 11 -18.20 -1.00 22.67
CA CYS A 11 -19.57 -1.40 22.36
C CYS A 11 -20.57 -0.49 23.09
N PHE A 12 -21.37 0.24 22.33
CA PHE A 12 -22.39 1.13 22.85
C PHE A 12 -23.67 0.37 23.18
N ALA A 13 -24.32 0.74 24.28
CA ALA A 13 -25.64 0.23 24.59
C ALA A 13 -26.47 1.22 25.40
N ARG A 14 -27.77 0.98 25.46
CA ARG A 14 -28.71 1.59 26.41
C ARG A 14 -29.58 0.53 27.05
N LYS A 15 -29.80 0.64 28.36
CA LYS A 15 -30.55 -0.33 29.17
C LYS A 15 -32.04 -0.45 28.81
N THR A 16 -32.59 0.51 28.07
CA THR A 16 -33.97 0.44 27.54
C THR A 16 -34.15 -0.75 26.59
N PHE A 17 -33.12 -1.07 25.81
CA PHE A 17 -33.08 -2.17 24.85
C PHE A 17 -32.55 -3.47 25.50
N ASP A 18 -32.42 -4.54 24.73
CA ASP A 18 -31.89 -5.83 25.21
C ASP A 18 -30.35 -5.78 25.35
N TYR A 19 -29.87 -4.98 26.31
CA TYR A 19 -28.44 -4.76 26.52
C TYR A 19 -27.70 -6.03 27.02
N LYS A 20 -28.41 -7.00 27.60
CA LYS A 20 -27.83 -8.30 27.99
C LYS A 20 -27.51 -9.14 26.76
N ALA A 21 -28.41 -9.18 25.77
CA ALA A 21 -28.10 -9.81 24.49
C ALA A 21 -26.92 -9.10 23.79
N ALA A 22 -26.85 -7.77 23.85
CA ALA A 22 -25.70 -7.03 23.33
C ALA A 22 -24.38 -7.38 24.06
N GLU A 23 -24.40 -7.54 25.38
CA GLU A 23 -23.24 -7.98 26.17
C GLU A 23 -22.77 -9.39 25.77
N GLU A 24 -23.71 -10.33 25.57
CA GLU A 24 -23.41 -11.69 25.11
C GLU A 24 -22.80 -11.70 23.70
N ILE A 25 -23.37 -10.93 22.77
CA ILE A 25 -22.86 -10.79 21.40
C ILE A 25 -21.47 -10.14 21.43
N TYR A 26 -21.28 -9.09 22.22
CA TYR A 26 -20.00 -8.43 22.37
C TYR A 26 -18.93 -9.39 22.93
N GLY A 27 -19.29 -10.23 23.90
CA GLY A 27 -18.42 -11.30 24.41
C GLY A 27 -17.94 -12.27 23.33
N LYS A 28 -18.76 -12.59 22.33
CA LYS A 28 -18.37 -13.40 21.16
C LYS A 28 -17.48 -12.62 20.21
N ILE A 29 -17.86 -11.40 19.84
CA ILE A 29 -17.08 -10.51 18.98
C ILE A 29 -15.65 -10.33 19.53
N LYS A 30 -15.50 -10.10 20.84
CA LYS A 30 -14.17 -9.98 21.48
C LYS A 30 -13.27 -11.20 21.26
N LYS A 31 -13.84 -12.41 21.21
CA LYS A 31 -13.09 -13.64 20.94
C LYS A 31 -12.73 -13.76 19.46
N ASP A 32 -13.66 -13.43 18.58
CA ASP A 32 -13.46 -13.52 17.13
C ASP A 32 -12.40 -12.51 16.66
N LEU A 33 -12.44 -11.27 17.17
CA LEU A 33 -11.44 -10.24 16.85
C LEU A 33 -10.01 -10.70 17.20
N LYS A 34 -9.83 -11.37 18.35
CA LYS A 34 -8.52 -11.88 18.79
C LYS A 34 -7.93 -12.96 17.88
N GLN A 35 -8.69 -13.50 16.93
CA GLN A 35 -8.19 -14.44 15.92
C GLN A 35 -7.62 -13.75 14.68
N ILE A 36 -7.84 -12.45 14.51
CA ILE A 36 -7.32 -11.70 13.36
C ILE A 36 -5.85 -11.40 13.59
N GLU A 37 -5.00 -11.98 12.74
CA GLU A 37 -3.55 -11.81 12.83
C GLU A 37 -3.10 -10.38 12.55
N GLN A 38 -1.93 -10.02 13.10
CA GLN A 38 -1.31 -8.71 12.93
C GLN A 38 -2.19 -7.54 13.39
N VAL A 39 -3.08 -7.77 14.35
CA VAL A 39 -3.84 -6.71 15.01
C VAL A 39 -3.69 -6.84 16.52
N GLN A 40 -3.14 -5.81 17.15
CA GLN A 40 -3.22 -5.63 18.59
C GLN A 40 -4.57 -5.00 18.93
N TRP A 41 -5.30 -5.59 19.88
CA TRP A 41 -6.64 -5.15 20.24
C TRP A 41 -6.68 -4.49 21.62
N GLU A 42 -7.09 -3.23 21.67
CA GLU A 42 -7.34 -2.49 22.89
C GLU A 42 -8.85 -2.42 23.16
N ILE A 43 -9.36 -3.39 23.91
CA ILE A 43 -10.80 -3.60 24.08
C ILE A 43 -11.27 -3.00 25.41
N ILE A 44 -12.33 -2.20 25.36
CA ILE A 44 -13.10 -1.82 26.56
C ILE A 44 -14.04 -2.96 26.90
N GLU A 45 -13.83 -3.61 28.04
CA GLU A 45 -14.48 -4.89 28.36
C GLU A 45 -15.98 -4.73 28.60
N GLU A 46 -16.37 -3.63 29.25
CA GLU A 46 -17.75 -3.27 29.58
C GLU A 46 -18.47 -2.52 28.44
N LEU A 47 -19.80 -2.55 28.46
CA LEU A 47 -20.62 -1.71 27.60
C LEU A 47 -20.48 -0.24 27.97
N VAL A 48 -20.35 0.63 26.97
CA VAL A 48 -20.33 2.09 27.12
C VAL A 48 -21.76 2.60 27.04
N ILE A 49 -22.30 3.13 28.14
CA ILE A 49 -23.72 3.48 28.26
C ILE A 49 -23.89 4.99 28.47
N GLU A 50 -23.09 5.59 29.35
CA GLU A 50 -23.17 7.00 29.72
C GLU A 50 -21.94 7.79 29.25
N VAL A 51 -22.03 9.12 29.30
CA VAL A 51 -20.93 10.05 28.93
C VAL A 51 -19.64 9.70 29.65
N ASP A 52 -19.71 9.46 30.97
CA ASP A 52 -18.54 9.17 31.79
C ASP A 52 -17.82 7.88 31.35
N ASP A 53 -18.57 6.89 30.87
CA ASP A 53 -18.01 5.65 30.33
C ASP A 53 -17.23 5.95 29.05
N ALA A 54 -17.82 6.74 28.15
CA ALA A 54 -17.21 7.13 26.88
C ALA A 54 -15.93 7.94 27.11
N GLN A 55 -15.92 8.87 28.07
CA GLN A 55 -14.74 9.67 28.39
C GLN A 55 -13.61 8.82 28.97
N LYS A 56 -13.92 7.90 29.91
CA LYS A 56 -12.92 6.95 30.46
C LYS A 56 -12.35 6.05 29.38
N ALA A 57 -13.21 5.48 28.53
CA ALA A 57 -12.81 4.68 27.37
C ALA A 57 -11.90 5.49 26.43
N ALA A 58 -12.28 6.73 26.12
CA ALA A 58 -11.50 7.60 25.24
C ALA A 58 -10.08 7.84 25.77
N HIS A 59 -9.94 8.16 27.06
CA HIS A 59 -8.64 8.38 27.68
C HIS A 59 -7.78 7.12 27.71
N LYS A 60 -8.36 5.96 28.07
CA LYS A 60 -7.65 4.68 28.08
C LYS A 60 -7.17 4.28 26.69
N LEU A 61 -8.01 4.39 25.68
CA LEU A 61 -7.65 4.01 24.31
C LEU A 61 -6.61 4.98 23.72
N ALA A 62 -6.75 6.28 24.00
CA ALA A 62 -5.78 7.27 23.57
C ALA A 62 -4.40 7.09 24.23
N SER A 63 -4.34 6.70 25.51
CA SER A 63 -3.06 6.40 26.18
C SER A 63 -2.34 5.18 25.63
N ASN A 64 -3.07 4.30 24.92
CA ASN A 64 -2.52 3.09 24.29
C ASN A 64 -2.18 3.30 22.80
N GLU A 65 -2.20 4.56 22.33
CA GLU A 65 -1.76 4.97 20.99
C GLU A 65 -2.39 4.19 19.83
N ILE A 66 -3.68 3.88 19.94
CA ILE A 66 -4.43 3.15 18.90
C ILE A 66 -4.33 3.86 17.53
N ASP A 67 -4.27 3.06 16.47
CA ASP A 67 -4.25 3.52 15.09
C ASP A 67 -5.66 3.83 14.55
N ALA A 68 -6.68 3.13 15.07
CA ALA A 68 -8.07 3.32 14.71
C ALA A 68 -9.04 2.85 15.81
N LEU A 69 -10.30 3.27 15.70
CA LEU A 69 -11.36 2.96 16.67
C LEU A 69 -12.53 2.23 16.02
N ILE A 70 -12.96 1.12 16.60
CA ILE A 70 -14.21 0.43 16.26
C ILE A 70 -15.26 0.76 17.31
N CYS A 71 -16.41 1.25 16.84
CA CYS A 71 -17.58 1.54 17.66
C CYS A 71 -18.73 0.63 17.25
N ILE A 72 -18.95 -0.41 18.05
CA ILE A 72 -20.05 -1.35 17.85
C ILE A 72 -21.32 -0.74 18.43
N SER A 73 -22.41 -0.71 17.66
CA SER A 73 -23.73 -0.37 18.20
C SER A 73 -24.38 -1.64 18.74
N GLY A 74 -24.07 -2.01 19.99
CA GLY A 74 -24.65 -3.18 20.65
C GLY A 74 -26.17 -3.05 20.80
N THR A 75 -26.62 -1.89 21.27
CA THR A 75 -28.02 -1.45 21.12
C THR A 75 -28.09 0.03 20.70
N PHE A 76 -29.29 0.57 20.49
CA PHE A 76 -29.46 2.01 20.33
C PHE A 76 -28.97 2.76 21.58
N ALA A 77 -28.00 3.65 21.40
CA ALA A 77 -27.31 4.35 22.47
C ALA A 77 -27.44 5.87 22.36
N LEU A 78 -26.91 6.60 23.35
CA LEU A 78 -26.92 8.05 23.35
C LEU A 78 -25.95 8.60 22.29
N GLY A 79 -26.42 9.55 21.49
CA GLY A 79 -25.64 10.04 20.33
C GLY A 79 -24.38 10.86 20.66
N HIS A 80 -24.20 11.29 21.92
CA HIS A 80 -23.01 12.03 22.33
C HIS A 80 -21.80 11.11 22.60
N LEU A 81 -22.00 9.80 22.81
CA LEU A 81 -20.92 8.88 23.19
C LEU A 81 -19.82 8.84 22.11
N ILE A 82 -20.22 8.78 20.84
CA ILE A 82 -19.28 8.80 19.71
C ILE A 82 -18.53 10.12 19.59
N LEU A 83 -19.16 11.24 19.95
CA LEU A 83 -18.55 12.57 19.89
C LEU A 83 -17.49 12.74 20.99
N GLU A 84 -17.76 12.25 22.20
CA GLU A 84 -16.80 12.27 23.32
C GLU A 84 -15.58 11.38 23.04
N LEU A 85 -15.76 10.22 22.41
CA LEU A 85 -14.65 9.39 21.95
C LEU A 85 -13.80 10.10 20.89
N ASN A 86 -14.44 10.64 19.86
CA ASN A 86 -13.74 11.31 18.76
C ASN A 86 -12.99 12.57 19.21
N LYS A 87 -13.52 13.30 20.20
CA LYS A 87 -12.91 14.51 20.77
C LYS A 87 -11.47 14.28 21.24
N ILE A 88 -11.18 13.10 21.80
CA ILE A 88 -9.88 12.74 22.35
C ILE A 88 -9.06 11.90 21.36
N ILE A 89 -9.66 10.86 20.76
CA ILE A 89 -8.93 9.87 19.96
C ILE A 89 -8.49 10.43 18.60
N LYS A 90 -9.37 11.14 17.87
CA LYS A 90 -9.08 11.73 16.55
C LYS A 90 -8.42 10.76 15.54
N LYS A 91 -8.80 9.50 15.54
CA LYS A 91 -8.36 8.45 14.60
C LYS A 91 -9.50 8.01 13.68
N PRO A 92 -9.23 7.30 12.57
CA PRO A 92 -10.28 6.71 11.75
C PRO A 92 -11.24 5.83 12.56
N ILE A 93 -12.53 5.88 12.22
CA ILE A 93 -13.58 5.18 12.97
C ILE A 93 -14.31 4.16 12.09
N LEU A 94 -14.47 2.92 12.56
CA LEU A 94 -15.43 1.96 12.02
C LEU A 94 -16.70 1.96 12.88
N LEU A 95 -17.82 2.37 12.31
CA LEU A 95 -19.13 2.21 12.91
C LEU A 95 -19.68 0.84 12.52
N TRP A 96 -19.81 -0.06 13.50
CA TRP A 96 -20.25 -1.44 13.27
C TRP A 96 -21.64 -1.71 13.85
N GLY A 97 -22.63 -1.85 12.96
CA GLY A 97 -23.99 -2.23 13.30
C GLY A 97 -24.18 -3.74 13.34
N LEU A 98 -24.94 -4.23 14.31
CA LEU A 98 -25.34 -5.62 14.45
C LEU A 98 -26.68 -5.86 13.75
N GLU A 99 -26.89 -7.08 13.26
CA GLU A 99 -28.20 -7.51 12.76
C GLU A 99 -29.22 -7.57 13.90
N GLU A 100 -30.46 -7.21 13.58
CA GLU A 100 -31.53 -7.28 14.58
C GLU A 100 -31.84 -8.74 14.93
N LEU A 101 -32.02 -9.00 16.23
CA LEU A 101 -32.36 -10.34 16.69
C LEU A 101 -33.82 -10.68 16.38
N PRO A 102 -34.17 -11.96 16.22
CA PRO A 102 -35.56 -12.37 16.06
C PRO A 102 -36.45 -11.79 17.16
N TYR A 103 -37.61 -11.28 16.76
CA TYR A 103 -38.60 -10.74 17.67
C TYR A 103 -39.35 -11.87 18.39
N ASP A 104 -39.62 -11.66 19.67
CA ASP A 104 -40.39 -12.57 20.55
C ASP A 104 -41.74 -11.95 20.97
N GLY A 105 -42.16 -10.88 20.30
CA GLY A 105 -43.35 -10.10 20.64
C GLY A 105 -43.14 -9.05 21.74
N GLY A 106 -41.91 -8.92 22.27
CA GLY A 106 -41.52 -7.91 23.25
C GLY A 106 -41.03 -6.59 22.63
N LYS A 107 -40.06 -5.95 23.31
CA LYS A 107 -39.41 -4.73 22.84
C LYS A 107 -38.52 -4.99 21.63
N ILE A 108 -38.25 -3.95 20.84
CA ILE A 108 -37.12 -3.99 19.89
C ILE A 108 -35.86 -4.36 20.68
N ARG A 109 -35.08 -5.32 20.15
CA ARG A 109 -34.01 -5.95 20.92
C ARG A 109 -32.74 -5.12 20.89
N LEU A 110 -32.13 -4.93 19.72
CA LEU A 110 -30.89 -4.17 19.59
C LEU A 110 -31.15 -2.75 19.10
N ASN A 111 -31.94 -2.56 18.04
CA ASN A 111 -32.09 -1.27 17.34
C ASN A 111 -30.73 -0.68 16.88
N SER A 112 -29.78 -1.56 16.54
CA SER A 112 -28.39 -1.22 16.24
C SER A 112 -28.25 -0.33 15.00
N VAL A 113 -28.99 -0.64 13.92
CA VAL A 113 -28.97 0.14 12.67
C VAL A 113 -29.39 1.60 12.90
N CYS A 114 -30.37 1.83 13.79
CA CYS A 114 -30.76 3.18 14.18
C CYS A 114 -29.62 3.90 14.94
N GLY A 115 -28.91 3.19 15.81
CA GLY A 115 -27.73 3.71 16.51
C GLY A 115 -26.60 4.11 15.55
N ILE A 116 -26.31 3.29 14.55
CA ILE A 116 -25.33 3.60 13.51
C ILE A 116 -25.74 4.84 12.71
N ASN A 117 -27.01 4.97 12.32
CA ASN A 117 -27.49 6.16 11.63
C ASN A 117 -27.30 7.42 12.47
N LEU A 118 -27.68 7.38 13.75
CA LEU A 118 -27.49 8.49 14.69
C LEU A 118 -26.01 8.89 14.80
N ASN A 119 -25.12 7.91 15.05
CA ASN A 119 -23.68 8.15 15.21
C ASN A 119 -23.06 8.71 13.93
N THR A 120 -23.43 8.16 12.78
CA THR A 120 -22.98 8.64 11.46
C THR A 120 -23.42 10.09 11.22
N SER A 121 -24.70 10.40 11.47
CA SER A 121 -25.23 11.77 11.35
C SER A 121 -24.47 12.75 12.25
N ASN A 122 -24.16 12.36 13.49
CA ASN A 122 -23.46 13.22 14.43
C ASN A 122 -22.01 13.49 14.01
N LEU A 123 -21.26 12.46 13.62
CA LEU A 123 -19.89 12.62 13.13
C LEU A 123 -19.85 13.50 11.87
N TYR A 124 -20.71 13.22 10.89
CA TYR A 124 -20.77 13.97 9.64
C TYR A 124 -21.07 15.46 9.89
N LYS A 125 -22.10 15.77 10.69
CA LYS A 125 -22.49 17.15 11.01
C LYS A 125 -21.47 17.86 11.90
N ALA A 126 -20.64 17.12 12.63
CA ALA A 126 -19.49 17.65 13.37
C ALA A 126 -18.23 17.85 12.51
N GLY A 127 -18.29 17.55 11.21
CA GLY A 127 -17.17 17.70 10.27
C GLY A 127 -16.17 16.54 10.27
N VAL A 128 -16.47 15.44 10.98
CA VAL A 128 -15.64 14.24 11.01
C VAL A 128 -16.03 13.36 9.83
N LYS A 129 -15.11 13.14 8.89
CA LYS A 129 -15.37 12.38 7.65
C LYS A 129 -14.58 11.09 7.51
N ASN A 130 -13.57 10.88 8.36
CA ASN A 130 -12.70 9.71 8.37
C ASN A 130 -13.36 8.51 9.07
N TYR A 131 -14.57 8.13 8.62
CA TYR A 131 -15.28 6.97 9.14
C TYR A 131 -15.79 6.03 8.03
N GLN A 132 -15.94 4.76 8.39
CA GLN A 132 -16.54 3.71 7.58
C GLN A 132 -17.72 3.09 8.35
N VAL A 133 -18.69 2.55 7.62
CA VAL A 133 -19.87 1.90 8.20
C VAL A 133 -19.96 0.48 7.68
N VAL A 134 -20.19 -0.47 8.58
CA VAL A 134 -20.51 -1.86 8.26
C VAL A 134 -21.71 -2.30 9.09
N ILE A 135 -22.59 -3.10 8.50
CA ILE A 135 -23.71 -3.75 9.19
C ILE A 135 -23.63 -5.24 8.92
N GLY A 136 -23.61 -6.04 9.98
CA GLY A 136 -23.53 -7.49 9.88
C GLY A 136 -22.87 -8.12 11.10
N ASN A 137 -22.74 -9.44 11.07
CA ASN A 137 -22.17 -10.22 12.18
C ASN A 137 -20.64 -10.31 12.15
N LYS A 138 -19.98 -9.76 11.12
CA LYS A 138 -18.53 -9.75 10.97
C LYS A 138 -18.00 -8.34 10.79
N ILE A 139 -16.76 -8.15 11.20
CA ILE A 139 -15.98 -6.93 10.97
C ILE A 139 -15.67 -6.75 9.47
N ASP A 140 -15.52 -5.49 9.04
CA ASP A 140 -14.96 -5.14 7.74
C ASP A 140 -13.43 -5.25 7.78
N GLU A 141 -12.88 -6.40 7.37
CA GLU A 141 -11.42 -6.61 7.31
C GLU A 141 -10.74 -5.74 6.25
N GLU A 142 -11.46 -5.26 5.23
CA GLU A 142 -10.91 -4.34 4.25
C GLU A 142 -10.70 -2.95 4.84
N TRP A 143 -11.54 -2.55 5.80
CA TRP A 143 -11.27 -1.37 6.60
C TRP A 143 -10.00 -1.52 7.45
N LEU A 144 -9.78 -2.68 8.08
CA LEU A 144 -8.51 -2.93 8.80
C LEU A 144 -7.32 -2.80 7.86
N ASN A 145 -7.39 -3.39 6.65
CA ASN A 145 -6.35 -3.24 5.63
C ASN A 145 -6.12 -1.76 5.24
N ALA A 146 -7.16 -0.93 5.15
CA ALA A 146 -7.00 0.51 4.93
C ALA A 146 -6.24 1.21 6.08
N ILE A 147 -6.47 0.81 7.34
CA ILE A 147 -5.72 1.31 8.49
C ILE A 147 -4.24 0.89 8.42
N ARG A 148 -3.95 -0.31 7.94
CA ARG A 148 -2.57 -0.79 7.73
C ARG A 148 -1.79 0.12 6.79
N ILE A 149 -2.43 0.64 5.74
CA ILE A 149 -1.81 1.61 4.81
C ILE A 149 -1.46 2.91 5.54
N LEU A 150 -2.41 3.46 6.31
CA LEU A 150 -2.18 4.68 7.10
C LEU A 150 -1.05 4.52 8.11
N LYS A 151 -1.01 3.36 8.79
CA LYS A 151 0.06 3.02 9.72
C LYS A 151 1.40 2.95 8.98
N ALA A 152 1.46 2.22 7.87
CA ALA A 152 2.69 2.08 7.10
C ALA A 152 3.26 3.43 6.68
N PHE A 153 2.43 4.37 6.23
CA PHE A 153 2.89 5.71 5.84
C PHE A 153 3.40 6.55 7.00
N SER A 154 2.74 6.49 8.16
CA SER A 154 3.13 7.30 9.32
C SER A 154 4.33 6.73 10.11
N THR A 155 4.73 5.48 9.88
CA THR A 155 5.85 4.84 10.61
C THR A 155 7.06 4.50 9.74
N ASN A 156 6.93 4.46 8.42
CA ASN A 156 8.06 4.18 7.54
C ASN A 156 8.76 5.47 7.14
N ARG A 157 10.09 5.39 7.01
CA ARG A 157 10.93 6.43 6.40
C ARG A 157 11.05 6.17 4.92
N ILE A 158 10.82 7.20 4.11
CA ILE A 158 10.91 7.13 2.65
C ILE A 158 12.22 7.79 2.24
N GLY A 159 13.16 7.01 1.73
CA GLY A 159 14.39 7.57 1.17
C GLY A 159 14.21 8.03 -0.26
N ILE A 160 14.85 9.12 -0.64
CA ILE A 160 15.16 9.46 -2.03
C ILE A 160 16.68 9.61 -2.17
N ILE A 161 17.28 8.89 -3.13
CA ILE A 161 18.71 9.08 -3.47
C ILE A 161 18.85 9.85 -4.78
N GLY A 162 19.56 10.97 -4.72
CA GLY A 162 19.53 12.02 -5.72
C GLY A 162 18.18 12.74 -5.71
N TYR A 163 17.60 12.94 -6.88
CA TYR A 163 16.32 13.64 -7.05
C TYR A 163 15.46 12.93 -8.09
N ARG A 164 14.22 13.37 -8.35
CA ARG A 164 13.47 12.83 -9.50
C ARG A 164 14.24 12.96 -10.82
N ALA A 165 14.01 12.04 -11.76
CA ALA A 165 14.67 12.08 -13.07
C ALA A 165 14.45 13.42 -13.80
N LYS A 166 15.43 13.81 -14.64
CA LYS A 166 15.39 15.09 -15.34
C LYS A 166 14.17 15.16 -16.27
N GLY A 167 13.31 16.16 -16.04
CA GLY A 167 12.09 16.39 -16.83
C GLY A 167 10.83 15.74 -16.28
N PHE A 168 10.94 14.92 -15.23
CA PHE A 168 9.81 14.14 -14.70
C PHE A 168 9.08 14.93 -13.60
N PHE A 169 8.69 16.17 -13.92
CA PHE A 169 8.08 17.13 -12.97
C PHE A 169 6.83 16.57 -12.28
N ASN A 170 6.12 15.66 -12.93
CA ASN A 170 4.92 15.01 -12.42
C ASN A 170 5.20 13.96 -11.33
N LEU A 171 6.46 13.66 -11.02
CA LEU A 171 6.87 12.77 -9.93
C LEU A 171 7.34 13.53 -8.68
N ASP A 172 7.37 14.85 -8.74
CA ASP A 172 7.76 15.73 -7.64
C ASP A 172 6.69 15.77 -6.55
N VAL A 173 7.09 16.12 -5.33
CA VAL A 173 6.16 16.24 -4.18
C VAL A 173 6.46 17.49 -3.36
N ASP A 174 5.42 18.05 -2.75
CA ASP A 174 5.58 18.99 -1.65
C ASP A 174 5.66 18.20 -0.34
N GLU A 175 6.83 18.17 0.29
CA GLU A 175 7.07 17.34 1.47
C GLU A 175 6.21 17.74 2.68
N LEU A 176 5.97 19.04 2.90
CA LEU A 176 5.19 19.51 4.05
C LEU A 176 3.71 19.22 3.85
N ASP A 177 3.21 19.38 2.62
CA ASP A 177 1.84 19.01 2.30
C ASP A 177 1.64 17.48 2.35
N LEU A 178 2.60 16.71 1.86
CA LEU A 178 2.57 15.24 1.95
C LEU A 178 2.62 14.76 3.41
N TYR A 179 3.48 15.36 4.24
CA TYR A 179 3.52 15.09 5.69
C TYR A 179 2.19 15.42 6.35
N LYS A 180 1.57 16.56 6.00
CA LYS A 180 0.25 16.94 6.52
C LYS A 180 -0.83 15.92 6.15
N GLN A 181 -0.80 15.35 4.95
CA GLN A 181 -1.79 14.35 4.53
C GLN A 181 -1.54 12.97 5.15
N LEU A 182 -0.30 12.49 5.12
CA LEU A 182 0.02 11.08 5.36
C LEU A 182 0.92 10.83 6.58
N GLY A 183 1.54 11.87 7.13
CA GLY A 183 2.56 11.76 8.18
C GLY A 183 3.90 11.20 7.68
N VAL A 184 4.13 11.21 6.36
CA VAL A 184 5.34 10.65 5.72
C VAL A 184 6.52 11.59 5.88
N LEU A 185 7.64 11.06 6.36
CA LEU A 185 8.94 11.73 6.34
C LEU A 185 9.75 11.25 5.13
N ILE A 186 10.31 12.21 4.40
CA ILE A 186 11.21 11.96 3.28
C ILE A 186 12.63 12.30 3.72
N ASP A 187 13.53 11.33 3.60
CA ASP A 187 14.96 11.52 3.81
C ASP A 187 15.65 11.61 2.45
N HIS A 188 16.28 12.76 2.20
CA HIS A 188 17.09 12.97 1.00
C HIS A 188 18.54 12.56 1.23
N PHE A 189 19.09 11.84 0.27
CA PHE A 189 20.46 11.38 0.24
C PHE A 189 21.09 11.66 -1.12
N GLU A 190 22.40 11.82 -1.16
CA GLU A 190 23.15 11.94 -2.41
C GLU A 190 23.49 10.56 -2.99
N LEU A 191 23.58 10.46 -4.31
CA LEU A 191 23.94 9.20 -4.98
C LEU A 191 25.30 8.66 -4.53
N ASP A 192 26.24 9.56 -4.22
CA ASP A 192 27.59 9.22 -3.76
C ASP A 192 27.59 8.48 -2.41
N GLU A 193 26.56 8.66 -1.57
CA GLU A 193 26.45 7.94 -0.30
C GLU A 193 26.24 6.44 -0.53
N VAL A 194 25.49 6.07 -1.58
CA VAL A 194 25.34 4.66 -1.99
C VAL A 194 26.59 4.18 -2.73
N TYR A 195 27.18 4.99 -3.61
CA TYR A 195 28.37 4.60 -4.37
C TYR A 195 29.55 4.30 -3.46
N ASN A 196 29.68 5.03 -2.36
CA ASN A 196 30.77 4.88 -1.40
C ASN A 196 30.39 4.00 -0.19
N PHE A 197 29.18 3.45 -0.13
CA PHE A 197 28.76 2.57 0.96
C PHE A 197 29.72 1.39 1.09
N GLU A 198 30.17 1.09 2.32
CA GLU A 198 31.16 0.04 2.56
C GLU A 198 30.61 -1.33 2.17
N ILE A 199 31.45 -2.16 1.55
CA ILE A 199 31.09 -3.51 1.12
C ILE A 199 31.87 -4.55 1.90
N ASN A 200 31.23 -5.69 2.11
CA ASN A 200 31.90 -6.92 2.51
C ASN A 200 32.12 -7.77 1.24
N GLU A 201 33.36 -8.09 0.91
CA GLU A 201 33.73 -8.87 -0.29
C GLU A 201 33.08 -10.26 -0.30
N ASP A 202 32.88 -10.90 0.85
CA ASP A 202 32.20 -12.20 0.93
C ASP A 202 30.75 -12.10 0.46
N LEU A 203 30.03 -11.04 0.89
CA LEU A 203 28.66 -10.78 0.43
C LEU A 203 28.62 -10.49 -1.07
N VAL A 204 29.60 -9.76 -1.61
CA VAL A 204 29.68 -9.51 -3.05
C VAL A 204 29.85 -10.82 -3.83
N ASN A 205 30.72 -11.72 -3.36
CA ASN A 205 30.90 -13.03 -3.98
C ASN A 205 29.62 -13.88 -3.93
N GLU A 206 28.90 -13.86 -2.81
CA GLU A 206 27.58 -14.49 -2.70
C GLU A 206 26.58 -13.92 -3.72
N ARG A 207 26.51 -12.58 -3.85
CA ARG A 207 25.66 -11.93 -4.84
C ARG A 207 26.06 -12.29 -6.28
N VAL A 208 27.34 -12.45 -6.60
CA VAL A 208 27.78 -12.94 -7.93
C VAL A 208 27.23 -14.34 -8.23
N GLN A 209 27.31 -15.27 -7.27
CA GLN A 209 26.76 -16.62 -7.46
C GLN A 209 25.24 -16.60 -7.59
N GLN A 210 24.58 -15.76 -6.79
CA GLN A 210 23.14 -15.56 -6.88
C GLN A 210 22.74 -15.02 -8.26
N ILE A 211 23.41 -13.99 -8.77
CA ILE A 211 23.12 -13.41 -10.11
C ILE A 211 23.25 -14.48 -11.20
N LYS A 212 24.34 -15.27 -11.19
CA LYS A 212 24.57 -16.33 -12.17
C LYS A 212 23.59 -17.50 -12.06
N SER A 213 22.98 -17.72 -10.89
CA SER A 213 21.93 -18.73 -10.73
C SER A 213 20.54 -18.21 -11.10
N LEU A 214 20.30 -16.91 -10.93
CA LEU A 214 19.02 -16.29 -11.26
C LEU A 214 18.90 -15.96 -12.75
N PHE A 215 19.98 -15.51 -13.39
CA PHE A 215 19.93 -14.94 -14.73
C PHE A 215 20.92 -15.60 -15.69
N GLU A 216 20.51 -15.69 -16.95
CA GLU A 216 21.42 -15.86 -18.07
C GLU A 216 22.20 -14.54 -18.28
N VAL A 217 23.53 -14.59 -18.18
CA VAL A 217 24.40 -13.40 -18.19
C VAL A 217 25.35 -13.34 -19.39
N SER A 218 25.11 -14.15 -20.42
CA SER A 218 25.97 -14.24 -21.60
C SER A 218 26.07 -12.95 -22.43
N ASN A 219 25.12 -12.01 -22.24
CA ASN A 219 25.11 -10.71 -22.91
C ASN A 219 25.83 -9.60 -22.13
N ILE A 220 26.37 -9.89 -20.95
CA ILE A 220 27.11 -8.91 -20.13
C ILE A 220 28.50 -9.42 -19.75
N THR A 221 29.42 -8.51 -19.48
CA THR A 221 30.78 -8.81 -19.06
C THR A 221 30.84 -9.26 -17.59
N GLU A 222 31.88 -10.01 -17.22
CA GLU A 222 32.13 -10.38 -15.81
C GLU A 222 32.25 -9.15 -14.91
N GLN A 223 32.82 -8.05 -15.42
CA GLN A 223 32.91 -6.79 -14.69
C GLN A 223 31.53 -6.17 -14.44
N GLN A 224 30.61 -6.23 -15.40
CA GLN A 224 29.23 -5.78 -15.20
C GLN A 224 28.51 -6.65 -14.16
N VAL A 225 28.71 -7.98 -14.18
CA VAL A 225 28.17 -8.88 -13.14
C VAL A 225 28.68 -8.49 -11.75
N LEU A 226 29.99 -8.26 -11.62
CA LEU A 226 30.59 -7.81 -10.36
C LEU A 226 29.99 -6.48 -9.88
N LYS A 227 29.81 -5.50 -10.78
CA LYS A 227 29.17 -4.22 -10.43
C LYS A 227 27.72 -4.38 -9.98
N VAL A 228 26.94 -5.28 -10.59
CA VAL A 228 25.57 -5.56 -10.13
C VAL A 228 25.62 -6.15 -8.72
N ALA A 229 26.54 -7.07 -8.45
CA ALA A 229 26.71 -7.68 -7.13
C ALA A 229 27.10 -6.64 -6.07
N GLU A 230 28.11 -5.81 -6.34
CA GLU A 230 28.54 -4.71 -5.47
C GLU A 230 27.38 -3.75 -5.17
N LEU A 231 26.64 -3.33 -6.21
CA LEU A 231 25.53 -2.41 -6.03
C LEU A 231 24.37 -3.02 -5.24
N THR A 232 24.12 -4.33 -5.40
CA THR A 232 23.12 -5.07 -4.61
C THR A 232 23.47 -5.02 -3.13
N VAL A 233 24.74 -5.30 -2.77
CA VAL A 233 25.22 -5.22 -1.37
C VAL A 233 25.14 -3.79 -0.84
N LYS A 234 25.58 -2.80 -1.63
CA LYS A 234 25.55 -1.38 -1.22
C LYS A 234 24.14 -0.88 -0.96
N LEU A 235 23.21 -1.12 -1.88
CA LEU A 235 21.81 -0.69 -1.73
C LEU A 235 21.13 -1.38 -0.55
N GLU A 236 21.36 -2.69 -0.36
CA GLU A 236 20.80 -3.42 0.77
C GLU A 236 21.33 -2.89 2.10
N GLY A 237 22.66 -2.74 2.22
CA GLY A 237 23.30 -2.20 3.40
C GLY A 237 22.80 -0.80 3.73
N PHE A 238 22.73 0.07 2.71
CA PHE A 238 22.23 1.44 2.85
C PHE A 238 20.78 1.50 3.35
N ILE A 239 19.88 0.71 2.75
CA ILE A 239 18.48 0.62 3.18
C ILE A 239 18.38 0.16 4.64
N ASN A 240 19.20 -0.80 5.05
CA ASN A 240 19.18 -1.35 6.40
C ASN A 240 19.76 -0.36 7.42
N GLU A 241 20.88 0.29 7.12
CA GLU A 241 21.53 1.26 8.01
C GLU A 241 20.62 2.44 8.32
N HIS A 242 19.96 2.98 7.29
CA HIS A 242 19.05 4.12 7.43
C HIS A 242 17.61 3.72 7.81
N GLN A 243 17.33 2.42 7.95
CA GLN A 243 16.01 1.88 8.31
C GLN A 243 14.89 2.34 7.36
N LEU A 244 15.17 2.33 6.06
CA LEU A 244 14.25 2.84 5.04
C LEU A 244 13.17 1.80 4.70
N GLY A 245 11.91 2.22 4.72
CA GLY A 245 10.78 1.39 4.28
C GLY A 245 10.71 1.26 2.76
N THR A 246 11.12 2.31 2.05
CA THR A 246 11.25 2.35 0.60
C THR A 246 12.40 3.27 0.19
N LEU A 247 12.99 3.05 -0.99
CA LEU A 247 13.99 3.93 -1.57
C LEU A 247 13.64 4.32 -3.02
N ALA A 248 13.34 5.60 -3.24
CA ALA A 248 13.16 6.17 -4.57
C ALA A 248 14.52 6.51 -5.17
N VAL A 249 14.87 5.91 -6.30
CA VAL A 249 16.22 5.97 -6.87
C VAL A 249 16.24 6.83 -8.11
N ARG A 250 17.06 7.89 -8.12
CA ARG A 250 17.45 8.54 -9.36
C ARG A 250 18.35 7.63 -10.19
N CYS A 251 17.75 6.71 -10.94
CA CYS A 251 18.47 5.63 -11.60
C CYS A 251 19.24 6.05 -12.87
N TRP A 252 18.90 7.20 -13.47
CA TRP A 252 19.57 7.73 -14.65
C TRP A 252 19.62 9.26 -14.63
N PRO A 253 20.60 9.88 -15.33
CA PRO A 253 21.69 9.26 -16.11
C PRO A 253 22.93 8.85 -15.29
N GLU A 254 23.04 9.27 -14.03
CA GLU A 254 24.31 9.30 -13.28
C GLU A 254 24.90 7.92 -13.01
N PHE A 255 24.07 6.91 -12.72
CA PHE A 255 24.54 5.54 -12.44
C PHE A 255 25.41 4.96 -13.57
N ALA A 256 24.99 5.10 -14.84
CA ALA A 256 25.77 4.60 -15.97
C ALA A 256 27.09 5.38 -16.16
N GLY A 257 27.09 6.68 -15.85
CA GLY A 257 28.27 7.53 -15.94
C GLY A 257 29.28 7.25 -14.83
N SER A 258 28.83 7.30 -13.58
CA SER A 258 29.65 7.30 -12.37
C SER A 258 29.90 5.89 -11.83
N PHE A 259 28.84 5.10 -11.62
CA PHE A 259 28.97 3.73 -11.09
C PHE A 259 29.35 2.73 -12.21
N GLY A 260 28.93 3.00 -13.44
CA GLY A 260 29.30 2.26 -14.65
C GLY A 260 28.30 1.20 -15.08
N ILE A 261 27.19 1.04 -14.35
CA ILE A 261 26.00 0.29 -14.76
C ILE A 261 24.74 1.03 -14.28
N SER A 262 23.60 0.80 -14.92
CA SER A 262 22.29 1.17 -14.35
C SER A 262 21.90 0.27 -13.17
N PRO A 263 21.09 0.74 -12.20
CA PRO A 263 20.78 -0.02 -10.98
C PRO A 263 19.72 -1.11 -11.15
N CYS A 264 19.16 -1.27 -12.36
CA CYS A 264 17.93 -2.03 -12.61
C CYS A 264 18.02 -3.49 -12.14
N ALA A 265 19.09 -4.20 -12.51
CA ALA A 265 19.30 -5.59 -12.09
C ALA A 265 19.44 -5.75 -10.57
N ALA A 266 20.20 -4.86 -9.91
CA ALA A 266 20.36 -4.87 -8.45
C ALA A 266 19.02 -4.61 -7.74
N MET A 267 18.25 -3.64 -8.24
CA MET A 267 16.90 -3.37 -7.74
C MET A 267 15.97 -4.58 -7.96
N SER A 268 15.99 -5.23 -9.13
CA SER A 268 15.18 -6.43 -9.42
C SER A 268 15.42 -7.57 -8.42
N ILE A 269 16.67 -7.78 -8.01
CA ILE A 269 17.05 -8.77 -7.00
C ILE A 269 16.51 -8.38 -5.63
N LEU A 270 16.81 -7.16 -5.15
CA LEU A 270 16.37 -6.69 -3.83
C LEU A 270 14.84 -6.62 -3.71
N GLN A 271 14.15 -6.31 -4.80
CA GLN A 271 12.69 -6.33 -4.81
C GLN A 271 12.13 -7.75 -4.64
N SER A 272 12.79 -8.77 -5.20
CA SER A 272 12.43 -10.18 -4.95
C SER A 272 12.66 -10.61 -3.50
N GLU A 273 13.51 -9.88 -2.78
CA GLU A 273 13.84 -10.07 -1.37
C GLU A 273 13.00 -9.17 -0.44
N GLY A 274 11.95 -8.55 -0.97
CA GLY A 274 10.97 -7.80 -0.21
C GLY A 274 11.34 -6.35 0.09
N LYS A 275 12.42 -5.82 -0.48
CA LYS A 275 12.71 -4.37 -0.48
C LYS A 275 11.80 -3.65 -1.48
N ILE A 276 11.49 -2.38 -1.22
CA ILE A 276 10.75 -1.54 -2.17
C ILE A 276 11.71 -0.48 -2.69
N LEU A 277 12.07 -0.60 -3.97
CA LEU A 277 12.85 0.41 -4.66
C LEU A 277 12.12 0.85 -5.92
N THR A 278 12.03 2.16 -6.15
CA THR A 278 11.38 2.72 -7.33
C THR A 278 12.37 3.47 -8.20
N CYS A 279 12.11 3.49 -9.50
CA CYS A 279 12.93 4.22 -10.45
C CYS A 279 12.60 5.73 -10.43
N GLU A 280 13.52 6.50 -11.01
CA GLU A 280 13.34 7.90 -11.39
C GLU A 280 12.96 8.85 -10.26
N GLY A 281 13.28 8.47 -9.02
CA GLY A 281 12.96 9.23 -7.82
C GLY A 281 11.46 9.35 -7.55
N ASP A 282 10.65 8.37 -7.99
CA ASP A 282 9.19 8.41 -7.85
C ASP A 282 8.70 8.11 -6.41
N ILE A 283 8.55 9.16 -5.61
CA ILE A 283 8.10 9.06 -4.22
C ILE A 283 6.66 8.56 -4.12
N LEU A 284 5.74 9.08 -4.94
CA LEU A 284 4.34 8.63 -4.89
C LEU A 284 4.16 7.21 -5.46
N GLY A 285 5.01 6.81 -6.41
CA GLY A 285 5.17 5.42 -6.83
C GLY A 285 5.62 4.51 -5.69
N SER A 286 6.61 4.95 -4.89
CA SER A 286 7.07 4.23 -3.70
C SER A 286 5.95 4.06 -2.67
N LEU A 287 5.19 5.12 -2.39
CA LEU A 287 4.04 5.05 -1.49
C LEU A 287 2.95 4.13 -2.02
N SER A 288 2.73 4.09 -3.34
CA SER A 288 1.78 3.16 -3.96
C SER A 288 2.21 1.71 -3.74
N MET A 289 3.50 1.40 -3.94
CA MET A 289 4.05 0.07 -3.66
C MET A 289 4.01 -0.28 -2.17
N LEU A 290 4.29 0.69 -1.30
CA LEU A 290 4.22 0.50 0.15
C LEU A 290 2.78 0.22 0.62
N ALA A 291 1.79 0.87 0.02
CA ALA A 291 0.38 0.59 0.30
C ALA A 291 0.01 -0.87 -0.03
N HIS A 292 0.43 -1.37 -1.20
CA HIS A 292 0.26 -2.79 -1.56
C HIS A 292 0.95 -3.73 -0.56
N LYS A 293 2.19 -3.45 -0.18
CA LYS A 293 2.91 -4.27 0.81
C LYS A 293 2.24 -4.26 2.18
N ALA A 294 1.75 -3.11 2.64
CA ALA A 294 1.10 -2.95 3.95
C ALA A 294 -0.14 -3.85 4.11
N ILE A 295 -0.86 -4.11 3.01
CA ILE A 295 -2.05 -4.97 2.98
C ILE A 295 -1.75 -6.42 2.58
N GLY A 296 -0.46 -6.77 2.51
CA GLY A 296 0.00 -8.14 2.28
C GLY A 296 0.22 -8.50 0.80
N GLY A 297 0.24 -7.51 -0.09
CA GLY A 297 0.70 -7.70 -1.46
C GLY A 297 2.18 -8.07 -1.50
N GLU A 298 2.50 -9.09 -2.30
CA GLU A 298 3.88 -9.57 -2.46
C GLU A 298 4.53 -8.95 -3.70
N THR A 299 5.76 -8.44 -3.53
CA THR A 299 6.58 -7.89 -4.62
C THR A 299 5.83 -6.94 -5.56
N PRO A 300 5.18 -5.88 -5.05
CA PRO A 300 4.60 -4.86 -5.92
C PRO A 300 5.70 -4.27 -6.79
N PHE A 301 5.38 -3.89 -8.02
CA PHE A 301 6.34 -3.34 -8.97
C PHE A 301 5.78 -2.08 -9.64
N LEU A 302 6.67 -1.24 -10.13
CA LEU A 302 6.32 -0.06 -10.91
C LEU A 302 6.31 -0.41 -12.40
N ALA A 303 5.32 0.08 -13.13
CA ALA A 303 5.21 -0.11 -14.58
C ALA A 303 4.56 1.08 -15.27
N ASP A 304 4.87 1.20 -16.56
CA ASP A 304 4.23 2.13 -17.51
C ASP A 304 3.23 1.39 -18.39
N PHE A 305 2.18 2.07 -18.79
CA PHE A 305 1.44 1.69 -20.00
C PHE A 305 2.27 2.01 -21.24
N SER A 306 3.18 1.11 -21.60
CA SER A 306 4.10 1.28 -22.73
C SER A 306 3.44 1.12 -24.09
N GLN A 307 2.52 0.17 -24.21
CA GLN A 307 1.81 -0.13 -25.44
C GLN A 307 0.36 -0.47 -25.13
N VAL A 308 -0.53 -0.17 -26.07
CA VAL A 308 -1.93 -0.54 -26.01
C VAL A 308 -2.40 -0.96 -27.39
N ASP A 309 -3.05 -2.12 -27.46
CA ASP A 309 -3.73 -2.60 -28.66
C ASP A 309 -5.24 -2.42 -28.50
N LEU A 310 -5.80 -1.47 -29.24
CA LEU A 310 -7.23 -1.15 -29.20
C LEU A 310 -8.10 -2.19 -29.94
N LYS A 311 -7.49 -2.98 -30.83
CA LYS A 311 -8.21 -4.00 -31.61
C LYS A 311 -8.33 -5.28 -30.81
N ASP A 312 -7.23 -5.73 -30.24
CA ASP A 312 -7.14 -6.96 -29.44
C ASP A 312 -7.40 -6.71 -27.95
N ASN A 313 -7.68 -5.46 -27.57
CA ASN A 313 -8.15 -5.01 -26.25
C ASN A 313 -7.20 -5.37 -25.10
N PHE A 314 -5.90 -5.08 -25.24
CA PHE A 314 -4.91 -5.31 -24.20
C PHE A 314 -3.95 -4.12 -24.02
N GLY A 315 -3.37 -4.02 -22.84
CA GLY A 315 -2.23 -3.15 -22.54
C GLY A 315 -0.96 -3.93 -22.27
N LEU A 316 0.19 -3.32 -22.50
CA LEU A 316 1.49 -3.85 -22.11
C LEU A 316 2.07 -2.99 -20.99
N LEU A 317 2.11 -3.56 -19.80
CA LEU A 317 2.77 -2.95 -18.66
C LEU A 317 4.26 -3.29 -18.72
N TRP A 318 5.11 -2.28 -18.75
CA TRP A 318 6.55 -2.43 -18.95
C TRP A 318 7.32 -1.47 -18.06
N HIS A 319 8.52 -1.87 -17.65
CA HIS A 319 9.52 -0.95 -17.12
C HIS A 319 10.91 -1.41 -17.58
N CYS A 320 11.91 -0.55 -17.41
CA CYS A 320 13.32 -0.77 -17.77
C CYS A 320 14.03 -1.99 -17.15
N GLY A 321 13.34 -2.90 -16.44
CA GLY A 321 13.96 -4.09 -15.85
C GLY A 321 14.15 -4.02 -14.34
N VAL A 322 13.31 -3.25 -13.65
CA VAL A 322 13.37 -3.04 -12.19
C VAL A 322 12.49 -4.00 -11.40
N ALA A 323 11.44 -4.56 -12.01
CA ALA A 323 10.49 -5.45 -11.35
C ALA A 323 11.16 -6.68 -10.72
N ALA A 324 10.59 -7.17 -9.62
CA ALA A 324 11.16 -8.27 -8.83
C ALA A 324 11.35 -9.54 -9.68
N CYS A 325 12.56 -10.13 -9.66
CA CYS A 325 12.89 -11.22 -10.58
C CYS A 325 12.11 -12.53 -10.34
N ASN A 326 11.47 -12.68 -9.18
CA ASN A 326 10.55 -13.78 -8.86
C ASN A 326 9.14 -13.61 -9.47
N LEU A 327 8.88 -12.51 -10.18
CA LEU A 327 7.66 -12.34 -10.98
C LEU A 327 7.77 -12.99 -12.36
N TRP A 328 8.92 -13.56 -12.72
CA TRP A 328 9.16 -14.28 -13.96
C TRP A 328 8.11 -15.36 -14.23
N ASP A 329 7.78 -15.56 -15.51
CA ASP A 329 6.77 -16.52 -15.98
C ASP A 329 7.16 -18.00 -15.91
N GLU A 330 8.37 -18.30 -15.43
CA GLU A 330 8.97 -19.64 -15.37
C GLU A 330 9.16 -20.32 -16.74
N LYS A 331 9.09 -19.57 -17.83
CA LYS A 331 9.16 -20.10 -19.21
C LYS A 331 10.20 -19.40 -20.06
N CYS A 332 10.19 -18.07 -20.12
CA CYS A 332 11.12 -17.34 -20.97
C CYS A 332 12.55 -17.40 -20.41
N VAL A 333 13.57 -17.14 -21.23
CA VAL A 333 14.92 -16.95 -20.67
C VAL A 333 14.94 -15.68 -19.83
N ARG A 334 15.17 -15.80 -18.52
CA ARG A 334 15.39 -14.67 -17.63
C ARG A 334 16.86 -14.27 -17.71
N SER A 335 17.16 -13.09 -18.28
CA SER A 335 18.53 -12.67 -18.59
C SER A 335 18.89 -11.30 -18.03
N LEU A 336 20.17 -10.99 -17.96
CA LEU A 336 20.67 -9.62 -17.86
C LEU A 336 21.22 -9.16 -19.21
N ASP A 337 20.97 -7.92 -19.58
CA ASP A 337 21.37 -7.35 -20.87
C ASP A 337 21.85 -5.91 -20.67
N ASP A 338 22.76 -5.41 -21.53
CA ASP A 338 23.38 -4.08 -21.40
C ASP A 338 22.86 -3.05 -22.41
N TYR A 339 21.83 -3.38 -23.20
CA TYR A 339 21.30 -2.60 -24.32
C TYR A 339 21.10 -1.11 -24.04
N PHE A 340 20.63 -0.74 -22.84
CA PHE A 340 20.36 0.66 -22.49
C PHE A 340 21.62 1.44 -22.13
N ALA A 341 21.51 2.77 -22.01
CA ALA A 341 22.58 3.66 -21.52
C ALA A 341 23.96 3.49 -22.21
N GLY A 342 23.98 3.12 -23.49
CA GLY A 342 25.20 2.96 -24.29
C GLY A 342 26.06 1.75 -23.88
N GLY A 343 25.45 0.59 -23.63
CA GLY A 343 26.16 -0.63 -23.22
C GLY A 343 26.42 -0.71 -21.72
N LYS A 344 25.70 0.09 -20.93
CA LYS A 344 25.83 0.13 -19.46
C LYS A 344 24.50 -0.05 -18.75
N GLY A 345 23.42 -0.22 -19.50
CA GLY A 345 22.10 -0.44 -18.94
C GLY A 345 21.93 -1.90 -18.61
N VAL A 346 22.50 -2.37 -17.48
CA VAL A 346 22.35 -3.75 -17.03
C VAL A 346 20.96 -3.96 -16.45
N THR A 347 20.04 -4.43 -17.28
CA THR A 347 18.61 -4.58 -16.99
C THR A 347 18.22 -6.04 -16.83
N ALA A 348 17.29 -6.33 -15.92
CA ALA A 348 16.64 -7.63 -15.89
C ALA A 348 15.63 -7.74 -17.04
N ASP A 349 15.70 -8.83 -17.79
CA ASP A 349 14.88 -9.05 -18.97
C ASP A 349 14.06 -10.33 -18.82
N PHE A 350 12.75 -10.19 -18.62
CA PHE A 350 11.83 -11.32 -18.57
C PHE A 350 10.36 -10.90 -18.74
N VAL A 351 9.57 -11.84 -19.24
CA VAL A 351 8.10 -11.79 -19.20
C VAL A 351 7.66 -12.17 -17.80
N MET A 352 6.72 -11.42 -17.23
CA MET A 352 6.15 -11.76 -15.93
C MET A 352 5.03 -12.80 -16.06
N LYS A 353 4.78 -13.53 -14.97
CA LYS A 353 3.75 -14.56 -14.86
C LYS A 353 2.34 -14.02 -15.13
N SER A 354 1.42 -14.94 -15.44
CA SER A 354 0.00 -14.63 -15.55
C SER A 354 -0.68 -14.59 -14.18
N GLY A 355 -1.78 -13.85 -14.06
CA GLY A 355 -2.57 -13.79 -12.83
C GLY A 355 -3.44 -12.54 -12.71
N GLU A 356 -4.30 -12.51 -11.70
CA GLU A 356 -5.07 -11.30 -11.36
C GLU A 356 -4.13 -10.21 -10.84
N LEU A 357 -4.39 -8.97 -11.25
CA LEU A 357 -3.58 -7.80 -10.93
C LEU A 357 -4.46 -6.70 -10.35
N SER A 358 -3.95 -6.06 -9.30
CA SER A 358 -4.47 -4.79 -8.78
C SER A 358 -3.46 -3.68 -9.07
N MET A 359 -3.96 -2.55 -9.55
CA MET A 359 -3.17 -1.39 -9.91
C MET A 359 -3.52 -0.21 -9.02
N LEU A 360 -2.50 0.52 -8.61
CA LEU A 360 -2.59 1.72 -7.79
C LEU A 360 -1.62 2.78 -8.28
N ARG A 361 -2.11 4.01 -8.42
CA ARG A 361 -1.26 5.19 -8.43
C ARG A 361 -1.81 6.22 -7.44
N ILE A 362 -1.09 6.45 -6.35
CA ILE A 362 -1.24 7.65 -5.52
C ILE A 362 -0.70 8.83 -6.31
N ASP A 363 -1.48 9.90 -6.40
CA ASP A 363 -1.16 11.04 -7.23
C ASP A 363 -1.61 12.35 -6.59
N TYR A 364 -0.97 13.43 -7.02
CA TYR A 364 -1.30 14.79 -6.59
C TYR A 364 -1.51 15.69 -7.80
N ALA A 365 -2.63 16.40 -7.81
CA ALA A 365 -2.84 17.58 -8.64
C ALA A 365 -2.99 18.80 -7.72
N PRO A 366 -2.75 20.04 -8.19
CA PRO A 366 -2.87 21.23 -7.36
C PRO A 366 -4.18 21.27 -6.55
N GLY A 367 -4.05 21.13 -5.23
CA GLY A 367 -5.17 21.15 -4.28
C GLY A 367 -6.02 19.87 -4.19
N GLU A 368 -5.66 18.79 -4.88
CA GLU A 368 -6.41 17.52 -4.89
C GLU A 368 -5.46 16.31 -4.86
N TYR A 369 -5.48 15.57 -3.75
CA TYR A 369 -4.95 14.21 -3.71
C TYR A 369 -5.95 13.22 -4.29
N ARG A 370 -5.43 12.26 -5.04
CA ARG A 370 -6.23 11.29 -5.77
C ARG A 370 -5.52 9.96 -5.88
N ILE A 371 -6.30 8.91 -6.10
CA ILE A 371 -5.78 7.60 -6.46
C ILE A 371 -6.41 7.13 -7.76
N PHE A 372 -5.59 6.54 -8.63
CA PHE A 372 -6.05 5.71 -9.72
C PHE A 372 -6.05 4.24 -9.29
N LEU A 373 -7.15 3.55 -9.56
CA LEU A 373 -7.35 2.14 -9.26
C LEU A 373 -7.84 1.40 -10.50
N GLN A 374 -7.24 0.25 -10.81
CA GLN A 374 -7.71 -0.59 -11.91
C GLN A 374 -7.44 -2.07 -11.61
N LYS A 375 -8.39 -2.93 -11.99
CA LYS A 375 -8.19 -4.39 -12.03
C LYS A 375 -7.78 -4.80 -13.44
N GLY A 376 -6.89 -5.77 -13.53
CA GLY A 376 -6.56 -6.42 -14.80
C GLY A 376 -6.08 -7.85 -14.57
N ARG A 377 -5.84 -8.57 -15.66
CA ARG A 377 -5.29 -9.93 -15.62
C ARG A 377 -4.09 -10.02 -16.55
N GLY A 378 -2.94 -10.37 -15.98
CA GLY A 378 -1.74 -10.70 -16.74
C GLY A 378 -1.97 -11.99 -17.54
N ILE A 379 -1.67 -11.96 -18.83
CA ILE A 379 -1.83 -13.09 -19.76
C ILE A 379 -0.49 -13.46 -20.41
N PRO A 380 -0.32 -14.72 -20.86
CA PRO A 380 0.93 -15.16 -21.47
C PRO A 380 1.32 -14.37 -22.72
N MET A 381 2.62 -14.20 -22.93
CA MET A 381 3.21 -13.69 -24.17
C MET A 381 4.64 -14.20 -24.34
N ASP A 382 5.16 -14.13 -25.57
CA ASP A 382 6.56 -14.43 -25.84
C ASP A 382 7.47 -13.27 -25.39
N LYS A 383 8.76 -13.58 -25.20
CA LYS A 383 9.75 -12.59 -24.80
C LYS A 383 10.24 -11.79 -26.02
N ASP A 384 9.53 -10.71 -26.33
CA ASP A 384 9.79 -9.87 -27.51
C ASP A 384 10.60 -8.59 -27.23
N LEU A 385 10.69 -8.19 -25.95
CA LEU A 385 11.29 -6.91 -25.52
C LEU A 385 12.39 -7.10 -24.47
N LYS A 386 13.22 -6.07 -24.33
CA LYS A 386 14.15 -5.85 -23.21
C LYS A 386 13.42 -5.21 -22.02
N GLY A 387 13.92 -5.39 -20.81
CA GLY A 387 13.24 -4.98 -19.57
C GLY A 387 12.22 -6.01 -19.08
N THR A 388 11.38 -5.59 -18.13
CA THR A 388 10.39 -6.45 -17.50
C THR A 388 8.97 -6.02 -17.86
N TYR A 389 8.14 -6.98 -18.27
CA TYR A 389 6.81 -6.66 -18.77
C TYR A 389 5.79 -7.78 -18.66
N VAL A 390 4.52 -7.38 -18.69
CA VAL A 390 3.37 -8.25 -18.70
C VAL A 390 2.29 -7.70 -19.62
N LYS A 391 1.75 -8.58 -20.46
CA LYS A 391 0.55 -8.27 -21.26
C LYS A 391 -0.67 -8.40 -20.36
N VAL A 392 -1.54 -7.40 -20.37
CA VAL A 392 -2.68 -7.31 -19.45
C VAL A 392 -3.97 -7.07 -20.21
N THR A 393 -5.00 -7.85 -19.88
CA THR A 393 -6.38 -7.61 -20.29
C THR A 393 -7.19 -7.06 -19.12
N PHE A 394 -8.23 -6.29 -19.44
CA PHE A 394 -9.09 -5.61 -18.46
C PHE A 394 -10.54 -6.05 -18.65
N GLU A 395 -11.36 -5.94 -17.61
CA GLU A 395 -12.82 -6.12 -17.74
C GLU A 395 -13.42 -4.99 -18.60
N ASP A 396 -12.94 -3.76 -18.40
CA ASP A 396 -13.27 -2.60 -19.21
C ASP A 396 -12.58 -2.67 -20.58
N ASN A 397 -13.06 -1.89 -21.54
CA ASN A 397 -12.30 -1.67 -22.77
C ASN A 397 -10.99 -0.96 -22.45
N ILE A 398 -9.88 -1.37 -23.07
CA ILE A 398 -8.57 -0.77 -22.83
C ILE A 398 -8.55 0.73 -23.15
N ARG A 399 -9.38 1.19 -24.09
CA ARG A 399 -9.56 2.63 -24.35
C ARG A 399 -10.09 3.35 -23.13
N ASP A 400 -11.10 2.79 -22.46
CA ASP A 400 -11.69 3.40 -21.27
C ASP A 400 -10.68 3.42 -20.12
N VAL A 401 -9.87 2.36 -19.97
CA VAL A 401 -8.77 2.32 -19.00
C VAL A 401 -7.73 3.41 -19.28
N LEU A 402 -7.30 3.55 -20.54
CA LEU A 402 -6.38 4.62 -20.93
C LEU A 402 -6.98 6.01 -20.73
N ASP A 403 -8.25 6.20 -21.03
CA ASP A 403 -8.93 7.48 -20.85
C ASP A 403 -8.96 7.87 -19.36
N LYS A 404 -9.15 6.91 -18.44
CA LYS A 404 -9.02 7.16 -16.99
C LYS A 404 -7.64 7.70 -16.62
N VAL A 405 -6.57 7.19 -17.23
CA VAL A 405 -5.19 7.66 -16.96
C VAL A 405 -4.94 9.01 -17.63
N ILE A 406 -5.13 9.10 -18.95
CA ILE A 406 -4.73 10.24 -19.78
C ILE A 406 -5.64 11.45 -19.55
N GLN A 407 -6.97 11.28 -19.57
CA GLN A 407 -7.90 12.41 -19.44
C GLN A 407 -7.92 13.00 -18.03
N ASN A 408 -7.52 12.22 -17.03
CA ASN A 408 -7.34 12.72 -15.67
C ASN A 408 -5.91 13.20 -15.39
N GLY A 409 -4.98 13.03 -16.32
CA GLY A 409 -3.58 13.46 -16.18
C GLY A 409 -2.84 12.73 -15.06
N ILE A 410 -3.09 11.44 -14.88
CA ILE A 410 -2.39 10.60 -13.90
C ILE A 410 -0.95 10.40 -14.35
N ALA A 411 0.00 10.40 -13.40
CA ALA A 411 1.40 10.13 -13.69
C ALA A 411 1.60 8.78 -14.44
N HIS A 412 2.65 8.71 -15.25
CA HIS A 412 2.90 7.58 -16.16
C HIS A 412 3.17 6.25 -15.44
N HIS A 413 3.83 6.32 -14.27
CA HIS A 413 4.11 5.16 -13.44
C HIS A 413 2.91 4.72 -12.61
N ILE A 414 2.66 3.42 -12.60
CA ILE A 414 1.61 2.77 -11.81
C ILE A 414 2.22 1.63 -11.01
N SER A 415 1.86 1.51 -9.73
CA SER A 415 2.19 0.33 -8.94
C SER A 415 1.23 -0.80 -9.28
N VAL A 416 1.77 -1.99 -9.49
CA VAL A 416 1.03 -3.20 -9.82
C VAL A 416 1.40 -4.30 -8.84
N VAL A 417 0.41 -5.09 -8.41
CA VAL A 417 0.62 -6.26 -7.57
C VAL A 417 -0.29 -7.40 -8.00
N TYR A 418 0.18 -8.65 -7.86
CA TYR A 418 -0.64 -9.83 -8.13
C TYR A 418 -1.62 -10.08 -6.99
N GLY A 419 -2.91 -10.25 -7.31
CA GLY A 419 -4.01 -10.46 -6.37
C GLY A 419 -5.06 -9.34 -6.39
N GLU A 420 -6.05 -9.45 -5.51
CA GLU A 420 -7.17 -8.51 -5.40
C GLU A 420 -7.03 -7.62 -4.17
N TYR A 421 -6.75 -6.33 -4.39
CA TYR A 421 -6.45 -5.36 -3.33
C TYR A 421 -7.15 -4.00 -3.53
N ILE A 422 -8.12 -3.92 -4.44
CA ILE A 422 -8.79 -2.65 -4.78
C ILE A 422 -9.64 -2.13 -3.62
N LYS A 423 -10.38 -3.00 -2.95
CA LYS A 423 -11.33 -2.57 -1.91
C LYS A 423 -10.69 -1.80 -0.74
N PRO A 424 -9.58 -2.26 -0.13
CA PRO A 424 -8.96 -1.52 0.96
C PRO A 424 -8.36 -0.19 0.50
N LEU A 425 -7.93 -0.08 -0.76
CA LEU A 425 -7.45 1.18 -1.34
C LEU A 425 -8.56 2.21 -1.52
N GLU A 426 -9.77 1.78 -1.94
CA GLU A 426 -10.95 2.64 -1.99
C GLU A 426 -11.31 3.18 -0.60
N ILE A 427 -11.26 2.31 0.42
CA ILE A 427 -11.56 2.69 1.81
C ILE A 427 -10.49 3.67 2.32
N PHE A 428 -9.21 3.41 2.04
CA PHE A 428 -8.12 4.32 2.38
C PHE A 428 -8.34 5.73 1.79
N ALA A 429 -8.63 5.84 0.49
CA ALA A 429 -8.89 7.14 -0.13
C ALA A 429 -10.11 7.82 0.48
N LYS A 430 -11.19 7.08 0.76
CA LYS A 430 -12.37 7.63 1.46
C LYS A 430 -12.01 8.20 2.82
N LEU A 431 -11.22 7.48 3.62
CA LEU A 431 -10.81 7.94 4.96
C LEU A 431 -9.96 9.21 4.90
N GLN A 432 -9.15 9.34 3.85
CA GLN A 432 -8.33 10.53 3.57
C GLN A 432 -9.10 11.67 2.88
N GLY A 433 -10.32 11.41 2.40
CA GLY A 433 -11.08 12.36 1.59
C GLY A 433 -10.49 12.60 0.20
N TRP A 434 -9.71 11.64 -0.31
CA TRP A 434 -9.07 11.70 -1.62
C TRP A 434 -10.02 11.23 -2.72
N LYS A 435 -9.83 11.78 -3.93
CA LYS A 435 -10.61 11.40 -5.10
C LYS A 435 -10.18 10.01 -5.60
N VAL A 436 -11.16 9.17 -5.95
CA VAL A 436 -10.92 7.87 -6.58
C VAL A 436 -11.23 7.96 -8.07
N ILE A 437 -10.27 7.56 -8.90
CA ILE A 437 -10.41 7.40 -10.35
C ILE A 437 -10.34 5.90 -10.61
N LYS A 438 -11.44 5.30 -11.07
CA LYS A 438 -11.57 3.86 -11.29
C LYS A 438 -12.44 3.56 -12.48
#